data_AF-A0A1F5CAP2-F1
#
_entry.id   AF-A0A1F5CAP2-F1
#
_cell.length_a   1.000
_cell.length_b   1.000
_cell.length_c   1.000
_cell.angle_alpha   90.00
_cell.angle_beta   90.00
_cell.angle_gamma   90.00
#
_symmetry.space_group_name_H-M   'P 1'
#
loop_
_entity.id
_entity.type
_entity.pdbx_description
1 polymer ?
#
loop_
_entity_poly.entity_id
_entity_poly.type
_entity_poly.pdbx_seq_one_letter_code
_entity_poly.pdbx_strand_id
1 'polypeptide(L)'
;MDEQKSSMLWVFAIVLSLLLGIGGGWWYGNKLGFNKGYAKAQADAKVAAEADAKKAAEAANPFKTAETNPLENIQTNPLESVKFNPFQ
;
A
#
# COMPACT_ATOMS: atom_id res chain seq x y z
N MET A 1 37.57 -34.17 43.11
CA MET A 1 37.49 -32.76 42.66
C MET A 1 37.03 -32.63 41.21
N ASP A 2 37.06 -33.70 40.41
CA ASP A 2 36.73 -33.65 38.99
C ASP A 2 35.22 -33.63 38.68
N GLU A 3 34.38 -34.31 39.46
CA GLU A 3 32.91 -34.23 39.31
C GLU A 3 32.37 -32.82 39.53
N GLN A 4 32.87 -32.11 40.55
CA GLN A 4 32.37 -30.76 40.84
C GLN A 4 32.75 -29.75 39.75
N LYS A 5 33.94 -29.91 39.13
CA LYS A 5 34.38 -29.10 37.98
C LYS A 5 33.56 -29.40 36.72
N SER A 6 33.23 -30.67 36.48
CA SER A 6 32.38 -31.09 35.35
C SER A 6 30.97 -30.52 35.49
N SER A 7 30.36 -30.65 36.67
CA SER A 7 29.03 -30.08 36.95
C SER A 7 29.01 -28.55 36.82
N MET A 8 30.06 -27.88 37.30
CA MET A 8 30.18 -26.42 37.16
C MET A 8 30.37 -25.99 35.68
N LEU A 9 31.11 -26.77 34.87
CA LEU A 9 31.25 -26.55 33.43
C LEU A 9 29.92 -26.69 32.68
N TRP A 10 29.12 -27.71 33.01
CA TRP A 10 27.80 -27.89 32.41
C TRP A 10 26.84 -26.76 32.75
N VAL A 11 26.81 -26.32 34.01
CA VAL A 11 26.01 -25.16 34.42
C VAL A 11 26.47 -23.91 33.68
N PHE A 12 27.77 -23.71 33.53
CA PHE A 12 28.31 -22.56 32.80
C PHE A 12 27.91 -22.58 31.32
N ALA A 13 27.97 -23.74 30.67
CA ALA A 13 27.57 -23.90 29.28
C ALA A 13 26.09 -23.60 29.05
N ILE A 14 25.22 -24.07 29.96
CA ILE A 14 23.78 -23.79 29.92
C ILE A 14 23.53 -22.29 30.04
N VAL A 15 24.14 -21.63 31.03
CA VAL A 15 24.00 -20.18 31.23
C VAL A 15 24.50 -19.39 30.02
N LEU A 16 25.65 -19.79 29.44
CA LEU A 16 26.19 -19.14 28.25
C LEU A 16 25.24 -19.25 27.05
N SER A 17 24.67 -20.44 26.82
CA SER A 17 23.71 -20.67 25.74
C SER A 17 22.44 -19.83 25.90
N LEU A 18 21.96 -19.66 27.13
CA LEU A 18 20.79 -18.82 27.42
C LEU A 18 21.07 -17.35 27.08
N LEU A 19 22.25 -16.85 27.48
CA LEU A 19 22.67 -15.48 27.21
C LEU A 19 22.82 -15.21 25.71
N LEU A 20 23.41 -16.16 24.97
CA LEU A 20 23.54 -16.09 23.51
C LEU A 20 22.17 -16.16 22.81
N GLY A 21 21.24 -16.99 23.31
CA GLY A 21 19.88 -17.08 22.80
C GLY A 21 19.08 -15.79 22.99
N ILE A 22 19.18 -15.16 24.16
CA ILE A 22 18.53 -13.87 24.46
C ILE A 22 19.13 -12.77 23.58
N GLY A 23 20.47 -12.67 23.52
CA GLY A 23 21.16 -11.64 22.73
C GLY A 23 20.90 -11.77 21.23
N GLY A 24 21.00 -13.00 20.69
CA GLY A 24 20.72 -13.29 19.29
C GLY A 24 19.24 -13.08 18.93
N GLY A 25 18.33 -13.49 19.81
CA GLY A 25 16.89 -13.30 19.63
C GLY A 25 16.49 -11.83 19.61
N TRP A 26 17.08 -11.00 20.48
CA TRP A 26 16.81 -9.56 20.51
C TRP A 26 17.30 -8.86 19.24
N TRP A 27 18.51 -9.17 18.76
CA TRP A 27 19.06 -8.58 17.54
C TRP A 27 18.27 -8.97 16.28
N TYR A 28 17.92 -10.25 16.15
CA TYR A 28 17.13 -10.76 15.03
C TYR A 28 15.69 -10.22 15.05
N GLY A 29 15.07 -10.19 16.23
CA GLY A 29 13.72 -9.64 16.43
C GLY A 29 13.63 -8.16 16.08
N ASN A 30 14.64 -7.36 16.47
CA ASN A 30 14.64 -5.92 16.22
C ASN A 30 14.81 -5.60 14.72
N LYS A 31 15.68 -6.32 14.00
CA LYS A 31 15.84 -6.19 12.53
C LYS A 31 14.54 -6.53 11.78
N LEU A 32 13.86 -7.61 12.19
CA LEU A 32 12.63 -8.05 11.54
C LEU A 32 11.45 -7.09 11.85
N GLY A 33 11.37 -6.61 13.08
CA GLY A 33 10.35 -5.65 13.53
C GLY A 33 10.50 -4.29 12.85
N PHE A 34 11.72 -3.79 12.71
CA PHE A 34 12.00 -2.50 12.07
C PHE A 34 11.59 -2.52 10.59
N ASN A 35 11.94 -3.57 9.84
CA ASN A 35 11.56 -3.70 8.43
C ASN A 35 10.04 -3.81 8.24
N LYS A 36 9.35 -4.58 9.09
CA LYS A 36 7.88 -4.70 9.02
C LYS A 36 7.18 -3.38 9.39
N GLY A 37 7.68 -2.67 10.40
CA GLY A 37 7.15 -1.37 10.80
C GLY A 37 7.33 -0.31 9.72
N TYR A 38 8.52 -0.24 9.11
CA TYR A 38 8.81 0.73 8.06
C TYR A 38 8.02 0.48 6.77
N ALA A 39 7.84 -0.79 6.39
CA ALA A 39 7.01 -1.16 5.25
C ALA A 39 5.53 -0.80 5.47
N LYS A 40 5.02 -1.02 6.70
CA LYS A 40 3.65 -0.64 7.06
C LYS A 40 3.46 0.88 7.06
N ALA A 41 4.39 1.62 7.66
CA ALA A 41 4.36 3.08 7.67
C ALA A 41 4.40 3.68 6.25
N GLN A 42 5.21 3.11 5.35
CA GLN A 42 5.21 3.54 3.94
C GLN A 42 3.91 3.23 3.21
N ALA A 43 3.31 2.06 3.47
CA ALA A 43 2.01 1.72 2.87
C ALA A 43 0.91 2.69 3.34
N ASP A 44 0.84 2.94 4.65
CA ASP A 44 -0.13 3.87 5.23
C ASP A 44 0.06 5.30 4.71
N ALA A 45 1.32 5.75 4.56
CA ALA A 45 1.63 7.07 3.98
C ALA A 45 1.23 7.18 2.50
N LYS A 46 1.41 6.12 1.70
CA LYS A 46 0.97 6.09 0.30
C LYS A 46 -0.55 6.15 0.18
N VAL A 47 -1.27 5.41 1.00
CA VAL A 47 -2.75 5.43 1.00
C VAL A 47 -3.27 6.82 1.37
N ALA A 48 -2.67 7.47 2.37
CA ALA A 48 -3.02 8.84 2.73
C ALA A 48 -2.72 9.83 1.58
N ALA A 49 -1.53 9.73 0.97
CA ALA A 49 -1.15 10.58 -0.15
C ALA A 49 -2.04 10.38 -1.39
N GLU A 50 -2.43 9.14 -1.70
CA GLU A 50 -3.35 8.82 -2.80
C GLU A 50 -4.76 9.37 -2.53
N ALA A 51 -5.24 9.31 -1.29
CA ALA A 51 -6.53 9.87 -0.92
C ALA A 51 -6.56 11.40 -1.06
N ASP A 52 -5.50 12.09 -0.66
CA ASP A 52 -5.39 13.54 -0.80
C ASP A 52 -5.15 13.95 -2.27
N ALA A 53 -4.34 13.20 -3.01
CA ALA A 53 -4.15 13.43 -4.45
C ALA A 53 -5.45 13.24 -5.22
N LYS A 54 -6.25 12.23 -4.88
CA LYS A 54 -7.57 12.00 -5.49
C LYS A 54 -8.53 13.13 -5.19
N LYS A 55 -8.59 13.62 -3.95
CA LYS A 55 -9.42 14.78 -3.58
C LYS A 55 -8.99 16.05 -4.32
N ALA A 56 -7.69 16.28 -4.44
CA ALA A 56 -7.15 17.42 -5.19
C ALA A 56 -7.47 17.32 -6.69
N ALA A 57 -7.32 16.14 -7.29
CA ALA A 57 -7.68 15.88 -8.68
C ALA A 57 -9.17 16.05 -8.94
N GLU A 58 -10.03 15.59 -8.03
CA GLU A 58 -11.48 15.80 -8.12
C GLU A 58 -11.88 17.26 -7.96
N ALA A 59 -11.22 18.02 -7.08
CA ALA A 59 -11.48 19.45 -6.89
C ALA A 59 -11.00 20.30 -8.08
N ALA A 60 -9.92 19.88 -8.73
CA ALA A 60 -9.37 20.55 -9.91
C ALA A 60 -10.06 20.13 -11.22
N ASN A 61 -10.94 19.12 -11.22
CA ASN A 61 -11.58 18.62 -12.43
C ASN A 61 -12.73 19.54 -12.89
N PRO A 62 -12.55 20.33 -13.96
CA PRO A 62 -13.58 21.26 -14.45
C PRO A 62 -14.78 20.54 -15.11
N PHE A 63 -14.66 19.24 -15.40
CA PHE A 63 -15.71 18.44 -16.01
C PHE A 63 -16.59 17.71 -14.97
N LYS A 64 -16.29 17.82 -13.66
CA LYS A 64 -17.10 17.17 -12.61
C LYS A 64 -18.53 17.73 -12.53
N THR A 65 -18.72 18.97 -12.94
CA THR A 65 -20.03 19.67 -13.03
C THR A 65 -20.70 19.55 -14.41
N ALA A 66 -20.07 18.91 -15.40
CA ALA A 66 -20.66 18.70 -16.72
C ALA A 66 -21.59 17.48 -16.69
N GLU A 67 -22.66 17.52 -15.88
CA GLU A 67 -23.70 16.48 -15.86
C GLU A 67 -24.59 16.53 -17.11
N THR A 68 -24.66 17.67 -17.79
CA THR A 68 -25.46 17.82 -19.00
C THR A 68 -24.62 17.47 -20.23
N ASN A 69 -24.86 16.31 -20.83
CA ASN A 69 -24.34 16.02 -22.16
C ASN A 69 -25.04 16.99 -23.15
N PRO A 70 -24.31 17.90 -23.82
CA PRO A 70 -24.92 18.91 -24.71
C PRO A 70 -25.62 18.29 -25.93
N LEU A 71 -25.41 17.00 -26.20
CA LEU A 71 -26.07 16.24 -27.26
C LEU A 71 -27.20 15.33 -26.74
N GLU A 72 -27.46 15.29 -25.43
CA GLU A 72 -28.46 14.40 -24.82
C GLU A 72 -29.88 14.64 -25.37
N ASN A 73 -30.19 15.87 -25.75
CA ASN A 73 -31.49 16.26 -26.31
C ASN A 73 -31.49 16.44 -27.84
N ILE A 74 -30.38 16.13 -28.52
CA ILE A 74 -30.30 16.23 -29.99
C ILE A 74 -30.46 14.84 -30.58
N GLN A 75 -31.72 14.37 -30.67
CA GLN A 75 -32.07 13.14 -31.39
C GLN A 75 -32.32 13.35 -32.89
N THR A 76 -32.33 14.59 -33.38
CA THR A 76 -32.63 14.89 -34.77
C THR A 76 -31.39 14.74 -35.64
N ASN A 77 -31.39 13.71 -36.49
CA ASN A 77 -30.39 13.56 -37.54
C ASN A 77 -30.62 14.63 -38.62
N PRO A 78 -29.70 15.58 -38.84
CA PRO A 78 -29.87 16.68 -39.79
C PRO A 78 -29.98 16.24 -41.26
N LEU A 79 -29.68 14.97 -41.55
CA LEU A 79 -29.80 14.39 -42.88
C LEU A 79 -31.16 13.71 -43.13
N GLU A 80 -32.00 13.52 -42.11
CA GLU A 80 -33.34 12.91 -42.28
C GLU A 80 -34.30 13.78 -43.08
N SER A 81 -34.15 15.11 -43.03
CA SER A 81 -34.98 16.05 -43.79
C SER A 81 -34.51 16.29 -45.22
N VAL A 82 -33.38 15.71 -45.64
CA VAL A 82 -32.81 15.97 -46.97
C VAL A 82 -33.11 14.80 -47.91
N LYS A 83 -34.12 15.00 -48.77
CA LYS A 83 -34.40 14.08 -49.88
C LYS A 83 -33.35 14.26 -50.98
N PHE A 84 -32.24 13.54 -50.87
CA PHE A 84 -31.12 13.58 -51.83
C PHE A 84 -31.41 12.74 -53.09
N ASN A 85 -32.53 13.00 -53.77
CA ASN A 85 -32.76 12.40 -55.08
C ASN A 85 -32.81 13.48 -56.17
N PRO A 86 -31.70 13.73 -56.88
CA PRO A 86 -31.65 14.68 -57.99
C PRO A 86 -32.36 14.21 -59.27
N PHE A 87 -32.98 13.02 -59.26
CA PHE A 87 -33.71 12.43 -60.38
C PHE A 87 -35.16 12.04 -60.04
N GLN A 88 -35.73 12.57 -58.95
CA GLN A 88 -37.16 12.48 -58.63
C GLN A 88 -37.88 13.80 -58.86
#